data_AF-N0B674-F1
#
_entry.id   AF-N0B674-F1
#
_cell.length_a   1.000
_cell.length_b   1.000
_cell.length_c   1.000
_cell.angle_alpha   90.00
_cell.angle_beta   90.00
_cell.angle_gamma   90.00
#
_symmetry.space_group_name_H-M   'P 1'
#
loop_
_entity.id
_entity.type
_entity.pdbx_description
1 polymer ?
#
loop_
_entity_poly.entity_id
_entity_poly.type
_entity_poly.pdbx_seq_one_letter_code
_entity_poly.pdbx_strand_id
1 'polypeptide(L)'
;MSRVSGYRIALAIALLSTAIALGGALAHLFELPNKIALSRDDYFVVQGIYRGWDLLGFVLLVQLLSIVTVIVLSKPKRDVRLLSVIALICLVAALFWTFTYPANVATDNWTTIPANWEALRRSWEYSHAAGAIFQLTSMTALIGAAIA
;
A
#
# COMPACT_ATOMS: atom_id res chain seq x y z
N MET A 1 -30.82 0.41 6.25
CA MET A 1 -30.09 -0.73 5.62
C MET A 1 -29.79 -1.79 6.67
N SER A 2 -29.91 -3.08 6.35
CA SER A 2 -29.57 -4.15 7.30
C SER A 2 -28.04 -4.21 7.51
N ARG A 3 -27.58 -4.70 8.68
CA ARG A 3 -26.13 -4.90 8.93
C ARG A 3 -25.43 -5.74 7.85
N VAL A 4 -26.15 -6.70 7.27
CA VAL A 4 -25.68 -7.56 6.16
C VAL A 4 -25.46 -6.74 4.88
N SER A 5 -26.36 -5.83 4.56
CA SER A 5 -26.19 -4.92 3.43
C SER A 5 -25.04 -3.91 3.67
N GLY A 6 -24.87 -3.45 4.91
CA GLY A 6 -23.83 -2.49 5.28
C GLY A 6 -22.40 -2.99 5.11
N TYR A 7 -22.06 -4.19 5.62
CA TYR A 7 -20.68 -4.69 5.50
C TYR A 7 -20.31 -5.06 4.06
N ARG A 8 -21.28 -5.48 3.23
CA ARG A 8 -21.04 -5.79 1.82
C ARG A 8 -20.65 -4.56 1.00
N ILE A 9 -21.29 -3.43 1.26
CA ILE A 9 -20.92 -2.15 0.63
C ILE A 9 -19.53 -1.72 1.09
N ALA A 10 -19.26 -1.80 2.40
CA ALA A 10 -17.93 -1.52 2.93
C ALA A 10 -16.87 -2.44 2.31
N LEU A 11 -17.18 -3.72 2.09
CA LEU A 11 -16.28 -4.69 1.48
C LEU A 11 -16.02 -4.38 0.01
N ALA A 12 -17.04 -3.97 -0.74
CA ALA A 12 -16.86 -3.52 -2.13
C ALA A 12 -15.95 -2.29 -2.21
N ILE A 13 -16.13 -1.33 -1.31
CA ILE A 13 -15.25 -0.15 -1.22
C ILE A 13 -13.83 -0.56 -0.81
N ALA A 14 -13.68 -1.48 0.14
CA ALA A 14 -12.38 -2.00 0.56
C ALA A 14 -11.65 -2.69 -0.59
N LEU A 15 -12.33 -3.54 -1.35
CA LEU A 15 -11.78 -4.17 -2.54
C LEU A 15 -11.36 -3.16 -3.60
N LEU A 16 -12.23 -2.20 -3.94
CA LEU A 16 -11.93 -1.19 -4.96
C LEU A 16 -10.75 -0.30 -4.56
N SER A 17 -10.75 0.22 -3.34
CA SER A 17 -9.64 1.06 -2.84
C SER A 17 -8.34 0.27 -2.72
N THR A 18 -8.39 -0.98 -2.27
CA THR A 18 -7.21 -1.88 -2.25
C THR A 18 -6.70 -2.13 -3.67
N ALA A 19 -7.57 -2.30 -4.67
CA ALA A 19 -7.15 -2.54 -6.05
C ALA A 19 -6.40 -1.34 -6.64
N ILE A 20 -6.91 -0.13 -6.40
CA ILE A 20 -6.26 1.11 -6.84
C ILE A 20 -4.90 1.28 -6.16
N ALA A 21 -4.83 1.10 -4.83
CA ALA A 21 -3.58 1.19 -4.08
C ALA A 21 -2.55 0.12 -4.51
N LEU A 22 -3.03 -1.10 -4.78
CA LEU A 22 -2.21 -2.20 -5.27
C LEU A 22 -1.59 -1.89 -6.64
N GLY A 23 -2.28 -1.13 -7.50
CA GLY A 23 -1.72 -0.67 -8.79
C GLY A 23 -0.41 0.10 -8.62
N GLY A 24 -0.39 1.10 -7.73
CA GLY A 24 0.84 1.86 -7.42
C GLY A 24 1.91 1.00 -6.75
N ALA A 25 1.52 0.11 -5.84
CA ALA A 25 2.47 -0.78 -5.16
C ALA A 25 3.12 -1.79 -6.12
N LEU A 26 2.33 -2.37 -7.04
CA LEU A 26 2.84 -3.29 -8.06
C LEU A 26 3.73 -2.58 -9.09
N ALA A 27 3.45 -1.32 -9.42
CA ALA A 27 4.34 -0.53 -10.28
C ALA A 27 5.76 -0.47 -9.68
N HIS A 28 5.88 -0.14 -8.38
CA HIS A 28 7.16 -0.16 -7.68
C HIS A 28 7.82 -1.54 -7.63
N LEU A 29 7.03 -2.61 -7.42
CA LEU A 29 7.58 -3.95 -7.37
C LEU A 29 8.13 -4.40 -8.74
N PHE A 30 7.40 -4.13 -9.83
CA PHE A 30 7.75 -4.62 -11.17
C PHE A 30 8.85 -3.80 -11.84
N GLU A 31 8.99 -2.51 -11.52
CA GLU A 31 10.11 -1.70 -12.00
C GLU A 31 11.44 -2.03 -11.28
N LEU A 32 11.37 -2.54 -10.05
CA LEU A 32 12.52 -2.73 -9.16
C LEU A 32 13.73 -3.41 -9.83
N PRO A 33 13.60 -4.55 -10.54
CA PRO A 33 14.76 -5.26 -11.11
C PRO A 33 15.55 -4.42 -12.10
N ASN A 34 14.88 -3.55 -12.85
CA ASN A 34 15.49 -2.68 -13.85
C ASN A 34 15.91 -1.32 -13.26
N LYS A 35 15.25 -0.89 -12.19
CA LYS A 35 15.45 0.43 -11.58
C LYS A 35 16.59 0.46 -10.56
N ILE A 36 16.80 -0.61 -9.80
CA ILE A 36 17.75 -0.62 -8.67
C ILE A 36 19.21 -0.46 -9.10
N ALA A 37 19.54 -0.87 -10.33
CA ALA A 37 20.88 -0.81 -10.89
C ALA A 37 21.16 0.45 -11.73
N LEU A 38 20.18 1.35 -11.86
CA LEU A 38 20.34 2.59 -12.62
C LEU A 38 21.49 3.45 -12.07
N SER A 39 22.10 4.21 -12.99
CA SER A 39 23.00 5.29 -12.61
C SER A 39 22.25 6.29 -11.73
N ARG A 40 22.99 7.09 -10.96
CA ARG A 40 22.39 8.11 -10.10
C ARG A 40 21.47 9.04 -10.90
N ASP A 41 21.96 9.58 -12.01
CA ASP A 41 21.22 10.60 -12.75
C ASP A 41 19.97 10.00 -13.41
N ASP A 42 20.08 8.78 -13.97
CA ASP A 42 18.92 8.07 -14.53
C ASP A 42 17.87 7.71 -13.45
N TYR A 43 18.33 7.27 -12.27
CA TYR A 43 17.44 6.94 -11.16
C TYR A 43 16.62 8.14 -10.71
N PHE A 44 17.25 9.31 -10.58
CA PHE A 44 16.57 10.54 -10.18
C PHE A 44 15.64 11.08 -11.26
N VAL A 45 15.95 10.88 -12.55
CA VAL A 45 15.01 11.13 -13.66
C VAL A 45 13.77 10.25 -13.54
N VAL A 46 13.96 8.93 -13.35
CA VAL A 46 12.84 7.98 -13.18
C VAL A 46 12.03 8.29 -11.93
N GLN A 47 12.67 8.65 -10.81
CA GLN A 47 11.96 9.07 -9.58
C GLN A 47 11.00 10.25 -9.82
N GLY A 48 11.31 11.13 -10.78
CA GLY A 48 10.44 12.24 -11.16
C GLY A 48 9.03 11.83 -11.61
N ILE A 49 8.84 10.59 -12.08
CA ILE A 49 7.52 10.10 -12.54
C ILE A 49 6.53 9.86 -11.38
N TYR A 50 7.01 9.78 -10.14
CA TYR A 50 6.15 9.60 -8.95
C TYR A 50 5.64 10.92 -8.36
N ARG A 51 5.96 12.06 -8.96
CA ARG A 51 5.43 13.36 -8.48
C ARG A 51 3.90 13.30 -8.45
N GLY A 52 3.31 13.62 -7.29
CA GLY A 52 1.85 13.57 -7.06
C GLY A 52 1.30 12.20 -6.65
N TRP A 53 2.14 11.16 -6.51
CA TRP A 53 1.69 9.85 -6.06
C TRP A 53 1.36 9.80 -4.55
N ASP A 54 1.79 10.80 -3.78
CA ASP A 54 1.39 11.02 -2.39
C ASP A 54 -0.14 11.11 -2.22
N LEU A 55 -0.86 11.52 -3.26
CA LEU A 55 -2.33 11.50 -3.30
C LEU A 55 -2.93 10.10 -3.13
N LEU A 56 -2.18 9.02 -3.42
CA LEU A 56 -2.61 7.65 -3.12
C LEU A 56 -2.80 7.43 -1.61
N GLY A 57 -2.21 8.27 -0.76
CA GLY A 57 -2.48 8.29 0.68
C GLY A 57 -3.97 8.47 1.02
N PHE A 58 -4.73 9.23 0.22
CA PHE A 58 -6.18 9.34 0.40
C PHE A 58 -6.90 8.04 0.08
N VAL A 59 -6.43 7.29 -0.92
CA VAL A 59 -6.98 5.96 -1.27
C VAL A 59 -6.70 4.97 -0.13
N LEU A 60 -5.51 5.01 0.47
CA LEU A 60 -5.16 4.20 1.64
C LEU A 60 -6.04 4.54 2.86
N LEU A 61 -6.41 5.81 3.05
CA LEU A 61 -7.35 6.20 4.11
C LEU A 61 -8.74 5.60 3.87
N VAL A 62 -9.26 5.67 2.63
CA VAL A 62 -10.53 5.02 2.27
C VAL A 62 -10.46 3.51 2.47
N GLN A 63 -9.34 2.89 2.10
CA GLN A 63 -9.08 1.46 2.33
C GLN A 63 -9.12 1.12 3.82
N LEU A 64 -8.42 1.89 4.67
CA LEU A 64 -8.40 1.70 6.12
C LEU A 64 -9.80 1.76 6.72
N LEU A 65 -10.55 2.83 6.43
CA LEU A 65 -11.87 3.07 7.00
C LEU A 65 -12.88 2.00 6.56
N SER A 66 -12.81 1.57 5.30
CA SER A 66 -13.68 0.53 4.77
C SER A 66 -13.38 -0.84 5.38
N ILE A 67 -12.10 -1.23 5.52
CA ILE A 67 -11.71 -2.50 6.19
C ILE A 67 -12.17 -2.51 7.65
N VAL A 68 -11.95 -1.41 8.39
CA VAL A 68 -12.43 -1.29 9.79
C VAL A 68 -13.95 -1.42 9.85
N THR A 69 -14.67 -0.81 8.92
CA THR A 69 -16.13 -0.92 8.82
C THR A 69 -16.58 -2.36 8.56
N VAL A 70 -15.90 -3.10 7.69
CA VAL A 70 -16.17 -4.54 7.48
C VAL A 70 -15.98 -5.32 8.78
N ILE A 71 -14.88 -5.12 9.50
CA ILE A 71 -14.60 -5.82 10.77
C ILE A 71 -15.70 -5.55 11.80
N VAL A 72 -16.15 -4.30 11.93
CA VAL A 72 -17.16 -3.89 12.91
C VAL A 72 -18.56 -4.43 12.56
N LEU A 73 -18.91 -4.46 11.27
CA LEU A 73 -20.26 -4.85 10.82
C LEU A 73 -20.40 -6.37 10.59
N SER A 74 -19.31 -7.10 10.34
CA SER A 74 -19.29 -8.56 10.10
C SER A 74 -19.28 -9.41 11.38
N LYS A 75 -19.59 -8.85 12.56
CA LYS A 75 -19.56 -9.56 13.87
C LYS A 75 -20.08 -11.02 13.88
N PRO A 76 -21.23 -11.37 13.27
CA PRO A 76 -21.71 -12.75 13.26
C PRO A 76 -20.97 -13.68 12.27
N LYS A 77 -20.18 -13.15 11.33
CA LYS A 77 -19.45 -13.87 10.29
C LYS A 77 -17.96 -13.93 10.63
N ARG A 78 -17.54 -14.97 11.36
CA ARG A 78 -16.17 -15.11 11.87
C ARG A 78 -15.11 -15.07 10.77
N ASP A 79 -15.33 -15.77 9.67
CA ASP A 79 -14.34 -15.89 8.59
C ASP A 79 -14.11 -14.54 7.88
N VAL A 80 -15.19 -13.84 7.54
CA VAL A 80 -15.15 -12.47 6.99
C VAL A 80 -14.35 -11.54 7.91
N ARG A 81 -14.60 -11.62 9.22
CA ARG A 81 -13.91 -10.77 10.20
C ARG A 81 -12.43 -11.11 10.31
N LEU A 82 -12.06 -12.39 10.38
CA LEU A 82 -10.67 -12.83 10.48
C LEU A 82 -9.86 -12.42 9.26
N LEU A 83 -10.40 -12.65 8.06
CA LEU A 83 -9.77 -12.26 6.81
C LEU A 83 -9.62 -10.73 6.69
N SER A 84 -10.63 -9.97 7.13
CA SER A 84 -10.55 -8.50 7.16
C SER A 84 -9.51 -7.98 8.18
N VAL A 85 -9.30 -8.68 9.30
CA VAL A 85 -8.24 -8.36 10.27
C VAL A 85 -6.85 -8.63 9.69
N ILE A 86 -6.67 -9.73 8.95
CA ILE A 86 -5.43 -10.01 8.22
C ILE A 86 -5.14 -8.87 7.22
N ALA A 87 -6.14 -8.47 6.44
CA ALA A 87 -6.03 -7.35 5.52
C ALA A 87 -5.63 -6.04 6.22
N LEU A 88 -6.24 -5.76 7.37
CA LEU A 88 -5.91 -4.57 8.18
C LEU A 88 -4.46 -4.60 8.66
N ILE A 89 -3.99 -5.73 9.18
CA ILE A 89 -2.60 -5.88 9.67
C ILE A 89 -1.60 -5.63 8.53
N CYS A 90 -1.86 -6.20 7.35
CA CYS A 90 -1.02 -5.97 6.18
C CYS A 90 -1.01 -4.50 5.75
N LEU A 91 -2.16 -3.81 5.78
CA LEU A 91 -2.26 -2.39 5.41
C LEU A 91 -1.47 -1.49 6.38
N VAL A 92 -1.56 -1.73 7.70
CA VAL A 92 -0.95 -0.86 8.72
C VAL A 92 0.50 -1.23 9.04
N ALA A 93 1.11 -2.14 8.29
CA ALA A 93 2.51 -2.45 8.43
C ALA A 93 3.35 -1.16 8.34
N ALA A 94 4.20 -0.92 9.36
CA ALA A 94 4.91 0.35 9.53
C ALA A 94 6.07 0.58 8.54
N LEU A 95 6.04 -0.05 7.35
CA LEU A 95 7.09 0.04 6.33
C LEU A 95 7.28 1.49 5.85
N PHE A 96 6.17 2.19 5.58
CA PHE A 96 6.20 3.57 5.11
C PHE A 96 6.93 4.48 6.10
N TRP A 97 6.50 4.48 7.37
CA TRP A 97 7.08 5.34 8.40
C TRP A 97 8.53 4.99 8.74
N THR A 98 8.90 3.72 8.63
CA THR A 98 10.23 3.25 9.02
C THR A 98 11.27 3.46 7.90
N PHE A 99 10.88 3.31 6.63
CA PHE A 99 11.83 3.27 5.51
C PHE A 99 11.52 4.28 4.41
N THR A 100 10.26 4.37 3.97
CA THR A 100 9.87 5.24 2.84
C THR A 100 9.90 6.71 3.20
N TYR A 101 9.24 7.08 4.29
CA TYR A 101 9.10 8.47 4.74
C TYR A 101 10.44 9.12 5.09
N PRO A 102 11.34 8.48 5.86
CA PRO A 102 12.66 9.07 6.13
C PRO A 102 13.49 9.30 4.86
N ALA A 103 13.40 8.39 3.88
CA ALA A 103 14.08 8.56 2.60
C ALA A 103 13.48 9.70 1.77
N ASN A 104 12.15 9.86 1.76
CA ASN A 104 11.48 10.99 1.12
C ASN A 104 11.93 12.32 1.75
N VAL A 105 11.97 12.41 3.08
CA VAL A 105 12.42 13.62 3.78
C VAL A 105 13.88 13.93 3.47
N ALA A 106 14.77 12.93 3.55
CA ALA A 106 16.21 13.13 3.35
C ALA A 106 16.59 13.51 1.91
N THR A 107 15.73 13.21 0.94
CA THR A 107 15.95 13.49 -0.49
C THR A 107 15.08 14.63 -1.00
N ASP A 108 14.29 15.28 -0.14
CA ASP A 108 13.23 16.22 -0.54
C ASP A 108 12.37 15.65 -1.69
N ASN A 109 11.80 14.46 -1.45
CA ASN A 109 11.09 13.64 -2.42
C ASN A 109 11.89 13.41 -3.71
N TRP A 110 13.12 12.93 -3.55
CA TRP A 110 14.03 12.60 -4.67
C TRP A 110 14.36 13.78 -5.59
N THR A 111 14.36 15.01 -5.05
CA THR A 111 14.81 16.21 -5.79
C THR A 111 16.22 16.67 -5.37
N THR A 112 16.72 16.19 -4.24
CA THR A 112 18.06 16.44 -3.74
C THR A 112 18.85 15.14 -3.62
N ILE A 113 20.17 15.23 -3.88
CA ILE A 113 21.07 14.07 -3.91
C ILE A 113 21.99 14.13 -2.67
N PRO A 114 21.62 13.50 -1.55
CA PRO A 114 22.48 13.42 -0.37
C PRO A 114 23.64 12.43 -0.58
N ALA A 115 24.70 12.55 0.23
CA ALA A 115 25.87 11.68 0.12
C ALA A 115 25.55 10.17 0.28
N ASN A 116 24.52 9.83 1.05
CA ASN A 116 24.07 8.47 1.31
C ASN A 116 22.89 8.01 0.42
N TRP A 117 22.65 8.66 -0.72
CA TRP A 117 21.48 8.40 -1.58
C TRP A 117 21.32 6.92 -1.96
N GLU A 118 22.41 6.16 -2.14
CA GLU A 118 22.34 4.74 -2.49
C GLU A 118 21.73 3.88 -1.38
N ALA A 119 22.03 4.20 -0.12
CA ALA A 119 21.44 3.52 1.02
C ALA A 119 19.95 3.85 1.11
N LEU A 120 19.60 5.13 0.93
CA LEU A 120 18.20 5.58 0.90
C LEU A 120 17.43 4.90 -0.25
N ARG A 121 18.04 4.77 -1.43
CA ARG A 121 17.45 4.07 -2.59
C ARG A 121 17.11 2.65 -2.23
N ARG A 122 18.07 1.89 -1.68
CA ARG A 122 17.82 0.49 -1.30
C ARG A 122 16.67 0.38 -0.30
N SER A 123 16.72 1.16 0.78
CA SER A 123 15.66 1.12 1.80
C SER A 123 14.29 1.50 1.23
N TRP A 124 14.23 2.56 0.43
CA TRP A 124 12.98 3.04 -0.18
C TRP A 124 12.41 2.02 -1.15
N GLU A 125 13.21 1.51 -2.09
CA GLU A 125 12.77 0.56 -3.12
C GLU A 125 12.32 -0.78 -2.51
N TYR A 126 13.11 -1.36 -1.59
CA TYR A 126 12.73 -2.61 -0.95
C TYR A 126 11.53 -2.44 0.00
N SER A 127 11.35 -1.28 0.61
CA SER A 127 10.14 -1.01 1.41
C SER A 127 8.87 -1.01 0.56
N HIS A 128 8.92 -0.48 -0.66
CA HIS A 128 7.78 -0.54 -1.59
C HIS A 128 7.54 -1.96 -2.08
N ALA A 129 8.59 -2.71 -2.40
CA ALA A 129 8.46 -4.11 -2.78
C ALA A 129 7.79 -4.95 -1.68
N ALA A 130 8.21 -4.79 -0.42
CA ALA A 130 7.57 -5.43 0.72
C ALA A 130 6.11 -4.94 0.91
N GLY A 131 5.86 -3.64 0.74
CA GLY A 131 4.53 -3.05 0.79
C GLY A 131 3.58 -3.62 -0.27
N ALA A 132 4.09 -3.91 -1.47
CA ALA A 132 3.33 -4.55 -2.54
C ALA A 132 2.88 -5.97 -2.17
N ILE A 133 3.76 -6.75 -1.52
CA ILE A 133 3.40 -8.09 -1.02
C ILE A 133 2.31 -7.99 0.06
N PHE A 134 2.41 -7.02 0.96
CA PHE A 134 1.36 -6.79 1.96
C PHE A 134 0.05 -6.34 1.35
N GLN A 135 0.06 -5.44 0.35
CA GLN A 135 -1.16 -5.04 -0.34
C GLN A 135 -1.79 -6.19 -1.14
N LEU A 136 -0.99 -7.04 -1.77
CA LEU A 136 -1.48 -8.24 -2.45
C LEU A 136 -2.10 -9.23 -1.47
N THR A 137 -1.49 -9.40 -0.30
CA THR A 137 -2.03 -10.23 0.78
C THR A 137 -3.35 -9.67 1.32
N SER A 138 -3.42 -8.34 1.52
CA SER A 138 -4.64 -7.63 1.91
C SER A 138 -5.75 -7.83 0.88
N MET A 139 -5.46 -7.66 -0.41
CA MET A 139 -6.40 -7.93 -1.51
C MET A 139 -6.91 -9.38 -1.46
N THR A 140 -6.00 -10.34 -1.35
CA THR A 140 -6.35 -11.78 -1.34
C THR A 140 -7.25 -12.12 -0.15
N ALA A 141 -6.95 -11.58 1.02
CA ALA A 141 -7.78 -11.76 2.21
C ALA A 141 -9.17 -11.13 2.04
N LEU A 142 -9.28 -9.94 1.46
CA LEU A 142 -10.57 -9.29 1.19
C LEU A 142 -11.41 -10.04 0.14
N ILE A 143 -10.76 -10.61 -0.89
CA ILE A 143 -11.43 -11.50 -1.86
C ILE A 143 -11.98 -12.74 -1.15
N GLY A 144 -11.16 -13.37 -0.29
CA GLY A 144 -11.61 -14.48 0.55
C GLY A 144 -12.80 -14.11 1.44
N ALA A 145 -12.77 -12.91 2.03
CA ALA A 145 -13.87 -12.40 2.85
C ALA A 145 -15.16 -12.15 2.05
N ALA A 146 -15.06 -11.88 0.75
CA ALA A 146 -16.22 -11.65 -0.12
C ALA A 146 -16.93 -12.94 -0.51
N ILE A 147 -16.22 -14.06 -0.52
CA ILE A 147 -16.74 -15.38 -0.93
C ILE A 147 -17.07 -16.31 0.24
N ALA A 148 -16.88 -15.86 1.50
CA ALA A 148 -17.20 -16.58 2.74
C ALA A 148 -18.58 -16.19 3.32
#